data_AF-A0A846EM89-F1
#
_entry.id   AF-A0A846EM89-F1
#
_cell.length_a   1.000
_cell.length_b   1.000
_cell.length_c   1.000
_cell.angle_alpha   90.00
_cell.angle_beta   90.00
_cell.angle_gamma   90.00
#
_symmetry.space_group_name_H-M   'P 1'
#
loop_
_entity.id
_entity.type
_entity.pdbx_description
1 polymer ?
#
loop_
_entity_poly.entity_id
_entity_poly.type
_entity_poly.pdbx_seq_one_letter_code
_entity_poly.pdbx_strand_id
1 'polypeptide(L)' 'MAAAVTTSATTIEAQVFEVVQNMQLLELAIPEDTRPNQVTIDPDTEAQTVTMTVTVPITNTIGAGGKMETSAGEYL' A
#
# COMPACT_ATOMS: atom_id res chain seq x y z
N MET A 1 1.38 -11.30 -9.66
CA MET A 1 -0.02 -10.82 -9.55
C MET A 1 -0.66 -11.32 -8.27
N ALA A 2 -0.57 -10.54 -7.19
CA ALA A 2 -1.33 -10.76 -5.97
C ALA A 2 -2.84 -10.72 -6.26
N ALA A 3 -3.62 -11.60 -5.62
CA ALA A 3 -5.06 -11.61 -5.76
C ALA A 3 -5.67 -10.29 -5.24
N ALA A 4 -6.75 -9.82 -5.87
CA ALA A 4 -7.48 -8.64 -5.40
C ALA A 4 -7.95 -8.86 -3.95
N VAL A 5 -7.58 -7.95 -3.04
CA VAL A 5 -8.03 -7.99 -1.65
C VAL A 5 -9.54 -7.81 -1.63
N THR A 6 -10.26 -8.84 -1.18
CA THR A 6 -11.71 -8.76 -0.98
C THR A 6 -11.98 -8.22 0.41
N THR A 7 -12.49 -7.00 0.48
CA THR A 7 -12.82 -6.33 1.74
C THR A 7 -14.17 -6.79 2.26
N SER A 8 -14.28 -6.95 3.58
CA SER A 8 -15.52 -7.32 4.28
C SER A 8 -16.27 -6.11 4.83
N ALA A 9 -15.57 -4.98 4.96
CA ALA A 9 -16.12 -3.74 5.46
C ALA A 9 -17.12 -3.08 4.49
N THR A 10 -18.11 -2.38 5.06
CA THR A 10 -19.14 -1.64 4.31
C THR A 10 -18.81 -0.16 4.11
N THR A 11 -17.89 0.39 4.89
CA THR A 11 -17.43 1.78 4.78
C THR A 11 -16.10 1.85 4.05
N ILE A 12 -15.90 2.90 3.24
CA ILE A 12 -14.70 3.06 2.41
C ILE A 12 -13.45 3.13 3.29
N GLU A 13 -13.53 3.80 4.43
CA GLU A 13 -12.43 3.97 5.37
C GLU A 13 -11.99 2.62 5.96
N ALA A 14 -12.95 1.77 6.33
CA ALA A 14 -12.65 0.44 6.85
C ALA A 14 -12.18 -0.52 5.75
N GLN A 15 -12.67 -0.38 4.51
CA GLN A 15 -12.15 -1.12 3.36
C GLN A 15 -10.69 -0.75 3.08
N VAL A 16 -10.34 0.54 3.14
CA VAL A 16 -8.95 1.01 2.98
C VAL A 16 -8.06 0.45 4.08
N PHE A 17 -8.54 0.41 5.33
CA PHE A 17 -7.81 -0.21 6.44
C PHE A 17 -7.54 -1.71 6.19
N GLU A 18 -8.54 -2.48 5.77
CA GLU A 18 -8.36 -3.91 5.45
C GLU A 18 -7.36 -4.13 4.31
N VAL A 19 -7.36 -3.27 3.29
CA VAL A 19 -6.39 -3.35 2.19
C VAL A 19 -4.97 -3.12 2.69
N VAL A 20 -4.75 -2.06 3.48
CA VAL A 20 -3.41 -1.74 4.00
C VAL A 20 -2.93 -2.78 5.01
N GLN A 21 -3.82 -3.32 5.84
CA GLN A 21 -3.49 -4.44 6.72
C GLN A 21 -3.05 -5.67 5.91
N ASN A 22 -3.74 -6.00 4.83
CA ASN A 22 -3.33 -7.08 3.93
C ASN A 22 -1.98 -6.80 3.26
N MET A 23 -1.70 -5.56 2.87
CA MET A 23 -0.38 -5.19 2.33
C MET A 23 0.73 -5.38 3.36
N GLN A 24 0.50 -4.99 4.62
CA GLN A 24 1.47 -5.22 5.70
C GLN A 24 1.72 -6.72 5.94
N LEU A 25 0.67 -7.55 5.89
CA LEU A 25 0.80 -9.00 6.01
C LEU A 25 1.61 -9.60 4.85
N LEU A 26 1.44 -9.08 3.63
CA LEU A 26 2.24 -9.49 2.48
C LEU A 26 3.72 -9.12 2.64
N GLU A 27 4.04 -7.95 3.20
CA GLU A 27 5.43 -7.60 3.55
C GLU A 27 5.99 -8.53 4.63
N LEU A 28 5.22 -8.83 5.67
CA LEU A 28 5.62 -9.75 6.73
C LEU A 28 5.91 -11.18 6.22
N ALA A 29 5.27 -11.60 5.13
CA ALA A 29 5.52 -12.90 4.50
C ALA A 29 6.90 -12.99 3.82
N ILE A 30 7.58 -11.87 3.59
CA ILE A 30 8.93 -11.81 3.01
C ILE A 30 9.97 -12.05 4.11
N PRO A 31 11.06 -12.79 3.81
CA PRO A 31 12.18 -12.93 4.73
C PRO A 31 12.68 -11.58 5.26
N GLU A 32 13.02 -11.54 6.54
CA GLU A 32 13.40 -10.29 7.23
C GLU A 32 14.55 -9.56 6.54
N ASP A 33 15.54 -10.30 6.03
CA ASP A 33 16.72 -9.74 5.33
C ASP A 33 16.39 -8.98 4.04
N THR A 34 15.24 -9.26 3.43
CA THR A 34 14.81 -8.66 2.16
C THR A 34 13.46 -7.95 2.27
N ARG A 35 12.92 -7.82 3.48
CA ARG A 35 11.59 -7.25 3.69
C ARG A 35 11.63 -5.74 3.45
N PRO A 36 10.86 -5.22 2.48
CA PRO A 36 10.67 -3.79 2.35
C PRO A 36 9.76 -3.29 3.50
N ASN A 37 10.06 -2.10 4.02
CA ASN A 37 9.26 -1.47 5.08
C ASN A 37 8.41 -0.35 4.46
N GLN A 38 7.48 -0.70 3.58
CA GLN A 38 6.73 0.27 2.79
C GLN A 38 5.31 0.48 3.33
N VAL A 39 4.85 -0.33 4.28
CA VAL A 39 3.58 -0.12 4.98
C VAL A 39 3.81 0.09 6.46
N THR A 40 3.27 1.18 7.00
CA THR A 40 3.25 1.47 8.44
C THR A 40 1.85 1.87 8.87
N ILE A 41 1.36 1.24 9.94
CA ILE A 41 0.08 1.55 10.57
C ILE A 41 0.37 2.01 12.00
N ASP A 42 0.02 3.26 12.32
CA ASP A 42 0.26 3.88 13.61
C ASP A 42 -1.08 4.31 14.25
N PRO A 43 -1.66 3.48 15.13
CA PRO A 43 -2.87 3.81 15.85
C PRO A 43 -2.56 4.69 17.08
N ASP A 44 -3.14 5.89 17.11
CA ASP A 44 -3.12 6.79 18.27
C ASP A 44 -4.46 6.68 19.03
N THR A 45 -4.43 5.96 20.15
CA THR A 45 -5.62 5.75 20.98
C THR A 45 -6.02 6.97 21.80
N GLU A 46 -5.10 7.90 22.07
CA GLU A 46 -5.41 9.13 22.80
C GLU A 46 -6.09 10.15 21.89
N ALA A 47 -5.59 10.28 20.65
CA ALA A 47 -6.19 11.14 19.63
C ALA A 47 -7.37 10.49 18.90
N GLN A 48 -7.61 9.19 19.11
CA GLN A 48 -8.62 8.38 18.39
C GLN A 48 -8.43 8.40 16.86
N THR A 49 -7.18 8.40 16.40
CA THR A 49 -6.82 8.43 14.98
C THR A 49 -5.97 7.22 14.62
N VAL A 50 -5.98 6.86 13.34
CA VAL A 50 -5.08 5.84 12.79
C VAL A 50 -4.38 6.44 11.59
N THR A 51 -3.06 6.51 11.65
CA THR A 51 -2.23 7.00 10.54
C THR A 51 -1.72 5.80 9.74
N MET A 52 -1.96 5.81 8.44
CA MET A 52 -1.58 4.73 7.53
C MET A 52 -0.67 5.30 6.45
N THR A 53 0.59 4.85 6.44
CA THR A 53 1.59 5.27 5.46
C THR A 53 1.90 4.12 4.53
N VAL A 54 1.71 4.32 3.22
CA VAL A 54 2.04 3.34 2.17
C VAL A 54 2.97 3.99 1.15
N THR A 55 4.16 3.43 0.98
CA THR A 55 5.16 3.89 0.00
C THR A 55 5.08 3.03 -1.25
N VAL A 56 4.41 3.55 -2.28
CA VAL A 56 4.32 2.88 -3.59
C VAL A 56 5.39 3.45 -4.53
N PRO A 57 6.24 2.61 -5.16
CA PRO A 57 7.17 3.10 -6.16
C PRO A 57 6.40 3.53 -7.42
N ILE A 58 6.33 4.84 -7.67
CA ILE A 58 5.76 5.39 -8.91
C ILE A 58 6.90 5.77 -9.83
N THR A 59 6.95 5.15 -11.01
CA THR A 59 7.88 5.53 -12.07
C THR A 59 7.15 6.45 -13.05
N ASN A 60 7.65 7.67 -13.21
CA ASN A 60 7.15 8.60 -14.22
C ASN A 60 8.15 8.65 -15.37
N THR A 61 7.70 8.26 -16.57
CA THR A 61 8.48 8.35 -17.80
C THR A 61 7.85 9.36 -18.75
N ILE A 62 8.68 10.15 -19.45
CA ILE A 62 8.20 11.01 -20.53
C ILE A 62 8.26 10.19 -21.81
N GLY A 63 7.09 9.80 -22.33
CA GLY A 63 6.94 9.03 -23.56
C GLY A 63 7.15 9.88 -24.82
N ALA A 64 7.24 9.22 -25.97
CA ALA A 64 7.41 9.90 -27.26
C ALA A 64 6.26 10.89 -27.51
N GLY A 65 6.59 12.15 -27.82
CA GLY A 65 5.62 13.22 -28.00
C GLY A 65 5.29 14.05 -26.75
N GLY A 66 6.07 13.92 -25.67
CA GLY A 66 5.95 14.78 -24.48
C GLY A 66 4.81 14.39 -23.53
N LYS A 67 4.28 13.18 -23.67
CA LYS A 67 3.26 12.66 -22.75
C LYS A 67 3.93 12.15 -21.47
N MET A 68 3.39 12.53 -20.31
CA MET A 68 3.75 11.85 -19.06
C MET A 68 3.05 10.51 -19.00
N GLU A 69 3.83 9.45 -18.91
CA GLU A 69 3.38 8.10 -18.60
C GLU A 69 3.70 7.84 -17.13
N THR A 70 2.65 7.77 -16.31
CA THR A 70 2.77 7.39 -14.90
C THR A 70 2.50 5.90 -14.78
N SER A 71 3.53 5.15 -14.42
CA SER A 71 3.46 3.72 -14.13
C SER A 71 3.62 3.51 -12.63
N ALA A 72 2.62 2.91 -11.99
CA ALA A 72 2.82 2.35 -10.66
C ALA A 72 3.66 1.07 -10.82
N GLY A 73 4.84 1.04 -10.20
CA GLY A 73 5.64 -0.18 -10.13
C GLY A 73 4.88 -1.28 -9.39
N GLU A 74 5.20 -2.54 -9.68
CA GLU A 74 4.62 -3.68 -8.96
C GLU A 74 4.99 -3.53 -7.48
N TYR A 75 3.98 -3.46 -6.62
CA TYR A 75 4.17 -3.51 -5.18
C TYR A 75 4.40 -4.99 -4.82
N LEU A 76 5.69 -5.35 -4.77
CA LEU A 76 6.23 -6.71 -4.69
C LEU A 76 6.10 -7.53 -5.98
#